data_AF-A0A523QMK1-F1
#
_entry.id   AF-A0A523QMK1-F1
#
_cell.length_a   1.000
_cell.length_b   1.000
_cell.length_c   1.000
_cell.angle_alpha   90.00
_cell.angle_beta   90.00
_cell.angle_gamma   90.00
#
_symmetry.space_group_name_H-M   'P 1'
#
loop_
_entity.id
_entity.type
_entity.pdbx_description
1 polymer ?
#
loop_
_entity_poly.entity_id
_entity_poly.type
_entity_poly.pdbx_seq_one_letter_code
_entity_poly.pdbx_strand_id
1 'polypeptide(L)'
;MAELKITMSDQSKKMLKSFKKVVDTIIEEEMPFSDYVEIVIDKGIKGIMSDIIPKEPQVLWDTIERISEANPEFFCEFVIEVLKRGEESNRKAAKEKLGFIKE
;
A
#
# COMPACT_ATOMS: atom_id res chain seq x y z
N MET A 1 18.73 -6.78 -9.55
CA MET A 1 17.46 -6.42 -10.21
C MET A 1 16.89 -7.66 -10.86
N ALA A 2 15.59 -7.88 -10.77
CA ALA A 2 14.91 -8.98 -11.48
C ALA A 2 14.43 -8.47 -12.85
N GLU A 3 14.53 -9.29 -13.89
CA GLU A 3 14.09 -8.94 -15.24
C GLU A 3 12.67 -9.48 -15.49
N LEU A 4 11.79 -8.64 -16.04
CA LEU A 4 10.42 -8.99 -16.40
C LEU A 4 10.14 -8.64 -17.86
N LYS A 5 9.73 -9.63 -18.66
CA LYS A 5 9.33 -9.43 -20.06
C LYS A 5 7.81 -9.48 -20.19
N ILE A 6 7.22 -8.39 -20.67
CA ILE A 6 5.76 -8.25 -20.84
C ILE A 6 5.43 -8.08 -22.33
N THR A 7 4.46 -8.85 -22.81
CA THR A 7 3.81 -8.61 -24.11
C THR A 7 2.55 -7.78 -23.88
N MET A 8 2.39 -6.70 -24.65
CA MET A 8 1.23 -5.80 -24.55
C MET A 8 0.80 -5.33 -25.94
N SER A 9 -0.45 -4.86 -26.06
CA SER A 9 -0.96 -4.32 -27.31
C SER A 9 -0.18 -3.07 -27.76
N ASP A 10 -0.14 -2.81 -29.07
CA ASP A 10 0.51 -1.61 -29.61
C ASP A 10 -0.11 -0.32 -29.05
N GLN A 11 -1.43 -0.32 -28.84
CA GLN A 11 -2.14 0.81 -28.24
C GLN A 11 -1.69 1.05 -26.80
N SER A 12 -1.63 0.01 -25.97
CA SER A 12 -1.16 0.11 -24.58
C SER A 12 0.29 0.60 -24.53
N LYS A 13 1.17 0.06 -25.39
CA LYS A 13 2.57 0.47 -25.50
C LYS A 13 2.70 1.94 -25.92
N LYS A 14 1.90 2.37 -26.89
CA LYS A 14 1.87 3.77 -27.36
C LYS A 14 1.39 4.70 -26.24
N MET A 15 0.36 4.30 -25.50
CA MET A 15 -0.16 5.08 -24.38
C MET A 15 0.88 5.21 -23.27
N LEU A 16 1.49 4.10 -22.85
CA LEU A 16 2.53 4.07 -21.82
C LEU A 16 3.70 4.99 -22.19
N LYS A 17 4.22 4.91 -23.42
CA LYS A 17 5.28 5.80 -23.89
C LYS A 17 4.86 7.27 -23.94
N SER A 18 3.62 7.55 -24.33
CA SER A 18 3.12 8.92 -24.43
C SER A 18 2.92 9.54 -23.04
N PHE A 19 2.38 8.77 -22.10
CA PHE A 19 2.09 9.24 -20.75
C PHE A 19 3.34 9.53 -19.93
N LYS A 20 4.48 8.88 -20.23
CA LYS A 20 5.77 9.24 -19.62
C LYS A 20 6.05 10.74 -19.69
N LYS A 21 5.74 11.38 -20.82
CA LYS A 21 5.96 12.83 -21.00
C LYS A 21 5.20 13.66 -19.97
N VAL A 22 4.00 13.22 -19.60
CA VAL A 22 3.19 13.86 -18.55
C VAL A 22 3.89 13.73 -17.20
N VAL A 23 4.41 12.53 -16.90
CA VAL A 23 5.16 12.30 -15.66
C VAL A 23 6.45 13.13 -15.61
N ASP A 24 7.27 13.08 -16.67
CA ASP A 24 8.50 13.89 -16.78
C ASP A 24 8.22 15.38 -16.58
N THR A 25 7.08 15.87 -17.10
CA THR A 25 6.65 17.26 -16.91
C THR A 25 6.29 17.56 -15.45
N ILE A 26 5.61 16.64 -14.76
CA ILE A 26 5.21 16.80 -13.35
C ILE A 26 6.42 16.82 -12.42
N ILE A 27 7.43 16.00 -12.70
CA ILE A 27 8.65 15.90 -11.88
C ILE A 27 9.75 16.87 -12.30
N GLU A 28 9.52 17.65 -13.37
CA GLU A 28 10.46 18.64 -13.92
C GLU A 28 11.82 18.05 -14.38
N GLU A 29 11.89 16.75 -14.64
CA GLU A 29 13.10 16.04 -15.08
C GLU A 29 12.78 14.89 -16.05
N GLU A 30 13.74 14.53 -16.90
CA GLU A 30 13.62 13.36 -17.76
C GLU A 30 14.03 12.09 -17.00
N MET A 31 13.05 11.25 -16.67
CA MET A 31 13.29 9.99 -15.97
C MET A 31 13.69 8.86 -16.93
N PRO A 32 14.52 7.88 -16.54
CA PRO A 32 14.70 6.65 -17.31
C PRO A 32 13.37 5.91 -17.55
N PHE A 33 13.21 5.32 -18.74
CA PHE A 33 11.95 4.62 -19.07
C PHE A 33 11.66 3.43 -18.14
N SER A 34 12.70 2.73 -17.66
CA SER A 34 12.57 1.63 -16.68
C SER A 34 11.91 2.08 -15.39
N ASP A 35 12.40 3.19 -14.84
CA ASP A 35 12.00 3.70 -13.52
C ASP A 35 10.57 4.23 -13.61
N TYR A 36 10.22 4.89 -14.72
CA TYR A 36 8.86 5.26 -15.04
C TYR A 36 7.90 4.05 -15.07
N VAL A 37 8.30 2.96 -15.74
CA VAL A 37 7.47 1.75 -15.83
C VAL A 37 7.32 1.09 -14.45
N GLU A 38 8.37 1.06 -13.64
CA GLU A 38 8.31 0.55 -12.27
C GLU A 38 7.29 1.35 -11.42
N ILE A 39 7.32 2.68 -11.52
CA ILE A 39 6.33 3.55 -10.85
C ILE A 39 4.91 3.24 -11.33
N VAL A 40 4.70 3.11 -12.65
CA VAL A 40 3.37 2.79 -13.20
C VAL A 40 2.86 1.45 -12.70
N ILE A 41 3.73 0.43 -12.62
CA ILE A 41 3.37 -0.88 -12.09
C ILE A 41 3.03 -0.80 -10.59
N ASP A 42 3.87 -0.14 -9.78
CA ASP A 42 3.61 0.04 -8.34
C ASP A 42 2.27 0.75 -8.09
N LYS A 43 2.02 1.86 -8.81
CA LYS A 43 0.75 2.60 -8.72
C LYS A 43 -0.43 1.78 -9.22
N GLY A 44 -0.26 1.01 -10.28
CA GLY A 44 -1.29 0.11 -10.81
C GLY A 44 -1.68 -0.96 -9.78
N ILE A 45 -0.70 -1.63 -9.17
CA ILE A 45 -0.94 -2.62 -8.12
C ILE A 45 -1.63 -1.99 -6.92
N LYS A 46 -1.14 -0.84 -6.42
CA LYS A 46 -1.76 -0.13 -5.29
C LYS A 46 -3.18 0.33 -5.59
N GLY A 47 -3.44 0.79 -6.81
CA GLY A 47 -4.78 1.19 -7.27
C GLY A 47 -5.73 0.00 -7.28
N ILE A 48 -5.34 -1.10 -7.92
CA ILE A 48 -6.12 -2.34 -7.95
C ILE A 48 -6.39 -2.85 -6.52
N MET A 49 -5.37 -2.87 -5.66
CA MET A 49 -5.55 -3.24 -4.25
C MET A 49 -6.56 -2.35 -3.54
N SER A 50 -6.49 -1.03 -3.74
CA SER A 50 -7.45 -0.09 -3.14
C SER A 50 -8.88 -0.28 -3.65
N ASP A 51 -9.06 -0.82 -4.85
CA ASP A 51 -10.38 -1.15 -5.40
C ASP A 51 -10.92 -2.48 -4.89
N ILE A 52 -10.04 -3.44 -4.60
CA ILE A 52 -10.40 -4.77 -4.08
C ILE A 52 -10.62 -4.76 -2.57
N ILE A 53 -9.89 -3.94 -1.81
CA ILE A 53 -10.02 -3.88 -0.35
C ILE A 53 -11.46 -3.49 0.02
N PRO A 54 -12.15 -4.27 0.88
CA PRO A 54 -13.49 -3.94 1.32
C PRO A 54 -13.56 -2.54 1.94
N LYS A 55 -14.50 -1.73 1.46
CA LYS A 55 -14.74 -0.36 1.97
C LYS A 55 -15.80 -0.32 3.06
N GLU A 56 -16.59 -1.38 3.19
CA GLU A 56 -17.58 -1.52 4.25
C GLU A 56 -16.87 -1.86 5.57
N PRO A 57 -17.06 -1.06 6.64
CA PRO A 57 -16.25 -1.18 7.86
C PRO A 57 -16.31 -2.57 8.50
N GLN A 58 -17.47 -3.23 8.53
CA GLN A 58 -17.59 -4.54 9.17
C GLN A 58 -16.82 -5.61 8.38
N VAL A 59 -17.01 -5.69 7.07
CA VAL A 59 -16.27 -6.62 6.20
C VAL A 59 -14.77 -6.35 6.24
N LEU A 60 -14.34 -5.10 6.36
CA LEU A 60 -12.93 -4.76 6.55
C LEU A 60 -12.40 -5.31 7.88
N TRP A 61 -13.14 -5.15 8.97
CA TRP A 61 -12.78 -5.73 10.27
C TRP A 61 -12.71 -7.26 10.23
N ASP A 62 -13.71 -7.92 9.66
CA ASP A 62 -13.72 -9.38 9.49
C ASP A 62 -12.52 -9.86 8.66
N THR A 63 -12.11 -9.07 7.67
CA THR A 63 -10.91 -9.34 6.85
C THR A 63 -9.64 -9.25 7.69
N ILE A 64 -9.52 -8.22 8.54
CA ILE A 64 -8.37 -8.04 9.45
C ILE A 64 -8.31 -9.19 10.46
N GLU A 65 -9.44 -9.61 11.03
CA GLU A 65 -9.51 -10.75 11.94
C GLU A 65 -8.99 -12.02 11.25
N ARG A 66 -9.46 -12.32 10.04
CA ARG A 66 -8.98 -13.49 9.26
C ARG A 66 -7.49 -13.43 8.94
N ILE A 67 -6.94 -12.26 8.69
CA ILE A 67 -5.49 -12.09 8.51
C ILE A 67 -4.76 -12.45 9.80
N SER A 68 -5.26 -11.99 10.95
CA SER A 68 -4.67 -12.31 12.26
C SER A 68 -4.73 -13.80 12.60
N GLU A 69 -5.79 -14.50 12.20
CA GLU A 69 -5.92 -15.95 12.37
C GLU A 69 -4.98 -16.73 11.45
N ALA A 70 -4.83 -16.27 10.19
CA ALA A 70 -4.00 -16.93 9.20
C ALA A 70 -2.50 -16.78 9.46
N ASN A 71 -2.06 -15.62 9.97
CA ASN A 71 -0.66 -15.35 10.30
C ASN A 71 -0.53 -14.44 11.55
N PRO A 72 -0.69 -15.01 12.76
CA PRO A 72 -0.75 -14.23 13.99
C PRO A 72 0.57 -13.54 14.33
N GLU A 73 1.72 -14.15 14.02
CA GLU A 73 3.03 -13.56 14.28
C GLU A 73 3.23 -12.28 13.46
N PHE A 74 3.04 -12.37 12.15
CA PHE A 74 3.12 -11.20 11.27
C PHE A 74 2.15 -10.08 11.69
N PHE A 75 0.91 -10.45 12.02
CA PHE A 75 -0.09 -9.46 12.42
C PHE A 75 0.32 -8.73 13.71
N CYS A 76 0.77 -9.46 14.73
CA CYS A 76 1.26 -8.87 15.97
C CYS A 76 2.48 -7.97 15.75
N GLU A 77 3.45 -8.37 14.93
CA GLU A 77 4.60 -7.54 14.57
C GLU A 77 4.18 -6.25 13.88
N PHE A 78 3.24 -6.33 12.94
CA PHE A 78 2.71 -5.17 12.24
C PHE A 78 1.98 -4.22 13.20
N VAL A 79 1.16 -4.73 14.12
CA VAL A 79 0.49 -3.91 15.15
C VAL A 79 1.51 -3.21 16.04
N ILE A 80 2.58 -3.90 16.45
CA ILE A 80 3.68 -3.28 17.23
C ILE A 80 4.32 -2.13 16.45
N GLU A 81 4.58 -2.32 15.16
CA GLU A 81 5.15 -1.28 14.30
C GLU A 81 4.23 -0.07 14.19
N VAL A 82 2.93 -0.28 13.97
CA VAL A 82 1.93 0.79 13.91
C VAL A 82 1.86 1.56 15.24
N LEU A 83 1.88 0.87 16.38
CA LEU A 83 1.86 1.50 17.71
C LEU A 83 3.15 2.29 18.03
N LYS A 84 4.30 1.85 17.50
CA LYS A 84 5.57 2.58 17.62
C LYS A 84 5.59 3.84 16.75
N ARG A 85 5.02 3.77 15.54
CA ARG A 85 4.92 4.91 14.61
C ARG A 85 3.81 5.90 14.99
N GLY A 86 2.78 5.43 15.69
CA GLY A 86 1.66 6.24 16.16
C GLY A 86 2.02 7.17 17.32
N GLU A 87 1.16 8.17 17.52
CA GLU A 87 1.27 9.11 18.63
C GLU A 87 1.17 8.43 20.00
N GLU A 88 1.80 9.03 21.01
CA GLU A 88 1.74 8.61 22.42
C GLU A 88 0.28 8.42 22.91
N SER A 89 -0.63 9.25 22.41
CA SER A 89 -2.07 9.24 22.67
C SER A 89 -2.72 7.89 22.38
N ASN A 90 -2.35 7.24 21.28
CA ASN A 90 -2.88 5.94 20.89
C ASN A 90 -2.43 4.82 21.85
N ARG A 91 -1.17 4.86 22.30
CA ARG A 91 -0.66 3.90 23.29
C ARG A 91 -1.29 4.13 24.67
N LYS A 92 -1.54 5.39 25.04
CA LYS A 92 -2.23 5.73 26.29
C LYS A 92 -3.66 5.20 26.31
N ALA A 93 -4.43 5.47 25.25
CA ALA A 93 -5.80 4.95 25.11
C ALA A 93 -5.84 3.41 25.12
N ALA A 94 -4.85 2.75 24.51
CA ALA A 94 -4.74 1.29 24.58
C ALA A 94 -4.46 0.79 26.01
N LYS A 95 -3.56 1.45 26.76
CA LYS A 95 -3.27 1.11 28.16
C LYS A 95 -4.50 1.28 29.06
N GLU A 96 -5.31 2.32 28.84
CA GLU A 96 -6.57 2.54 29.56
C GLU A 96 -7.58 1.42 29.26
N LYS A 97 -7.81 1.10 27.98
CA LYS A 97 -8.70 -0.01 27.57
C LYS A 97 -8.26 -1.37 28.10
N LEU A 98 -6.96 -1.60 28.25
CA LEU A 98 -6.38 -2.81 28.82
C LEU A 98 -6.34 -2.78 30.36
N GLY A 99 -6.73 -1.68 31.01
CA GLY A 99 -6.80 -1.55 32.46
C GLY A 99 -5.45 -1.31 33.15
N PHE A 100 -4.40 -0.96 32.41
CA PHE A 100 -3.08 -0.62 32.98
C PHE A 100 -3.01 0.80 33.54
N ILE A 101 -3.96 1.67 33.19
CA ILE A 101 -4.11 3.02 33.72
C ILE A 101 -5.58 3.19 34.10
N LYS A 102 -5.85 3.75 35.29
CA LYS A 102 -7.18 4.20 35.71
C LYS A 102 -7.19 5.73 35.68
N GLU A 103 -8.31 6.32 35.27
CA GLU A 103 -8.54 7.77 35.31
C GLU A 103 -8.25 8.37 36.69
#